data_AF-A0A1H6REB9-F1
#
_entry.id   AF-A0A1H6REB9-F1
#
_cell.length_a   1.000
_cell.length_b   1.000
_cell.length_c   1.000
_cell.angle_alpha   90.00
_cell.angle_beta   90.00
_cell.angle_gamma   90.00
#
_symmetry.space_group_name_H-M   'P 1'
#
loop_
_entity.id
_entity.type
_entity.pdbx_description
1 polymer ?
#
loop_
_entity_poly.entity_id
_entity_poly.type
_entity_poly.pdbx_seq_one_letter_code
_entity_poly.pdbx_strand_id
1 'polypeptide(L)'
;MSSLEGLKEHLLHLLVVNHGNFRMMEYPHLMAEAKSIGMDTGAMSRLVHELHASINWEPLARIDKQLEQYIYQGIITNEEAESILASVRDVMDRKAAVGYMIAELTRHGFSPREKVTADKDSFRNRWMTDAAWAENRVTVEWLDEMAGSLEKLGEISFRKKELAQYYFRTGQYLSGLVTILTKSASRAHTFERLIEDEKDPELRYLRVIYRLNSALPFRFQGAGYDNAVSLLNAACDRFESFNALRELYRNHHLNVWLEEAHPELSAGLDGEKLNTRFLEFVYSVDPNYPYFLGRHKMADVAALVVAAHDNPAIWELIADDLENGCLHAWLRSTGQGKLVSEFEILDQATRQSGLHEGDESAMASAQTMLLVMDPAMPAPGFRIDPPVIDLTGIESTDVQIVPLRVTMENHGYMKVKLTLDAEEEGVFISKNALILNSFSPSSREVVFELNVDTLRLIKDKMYQLRISASSVYGMVEIPVDVKIVFPTKAYALKLARYAAIFAGFYGGFRYLVGLLLGDFHWLVDSPYLTRQSPFAFFLILVLFISGNFYALKWIRKAEGI
;
A
#
# COMPACT_ATOMS: atom_id res chain seq x y z
N MET A 1 -65.85 9.16 -12.51
CA MET A 1 -67.20 8.67 -12.86
C MET A 1 -67.07 8.03 -14.23
N SER A 2 -67.19 6.70 -14.31
CA SER A 2 -67.28 5.99 -15.59
C SER A 2 -68.63 6.36 -16.23
N SER A 3 -68.61 6.77 -17.49
CA SER A 3 -69.82 7.05 -18.27
C SER A 3 -70.09 5.90 -19.23
N LEU A 4 -71.36 5.68 -19.58
CA LEU A 4 -71.75 4.69 -20.58
C LEU A 4 -70.97 4.86 -21.90
N GLU A 5 -70.70 6.10 -22.30
CA GLU A 5 -69.92 6.42 -23.50
C GLU A 5 -68.45 6.00 -23.37
N GLY A 6 -67.83 6.18 -22.20
CA GLY A 6 -66.46 5.68 -21.97
C GLY A 6 -66.36 4.15 -22.05
N LEU A 7 -67.37 3.43 -21.54
CA LEU A 7 -67.44 1.97 -21.66
C LEU A 7 -67.62 1.53 -23.12
N LYS A 8 -68.48 2.21 -23.89
CA LYS A 8 -68.67 1.94 -25.33
C LYS A 8 -67.39 2.16 -26.11
N GLU A 9 -66.66 3.25 -25.85
CA GLU A 9 -65.38 3.54 -26.50
C GLU A 9 -64.33 2.45 -26.20
N HIS A 10 -64.22 2.01 -24.94
CA HIS A 10 -63.33 0.91 -24.56
C HIS A 10 -63.70 -0.42 -25.24
N LEU A 11 -64.99 -0.76 -25.29
CA LEU A 11 -65.46 -1.98 -25.94
C LEU A 11 -65.28 -1.95 -27.46
N LEU A 12 -65.56 -0.81 -28.10
CA LEU A 12 -65.39 -0.64 -29.54
C LEU A 12 -63.91 -0.77 -29.91
N HIS A 13 -63.01 -0.16 -29.14
CA HIS A 13 -61.57 -0.33 -29.32
C HIS A 13 -61.13 -1.79 -29.21
N LEU A 14 -61.59 -2.52 -28.19
CA LEU A 14 -61.24 -3.94 -28.00
C LEU A 14 -61.84 -4.85 -29.07
N LEU A 15 -63.06 -4.57 -29.52
CA LEU A 15 -63.70 -5.31 -30.62
C LEU A 15 -62.91 -5.14 -31.92
N VAL A 16 -62.42 -3.94 -32.22
CA VAL A 16 -61.56 -3.69 -33.38
C VAL A 16 -60.22 -4.43 -33.23
N VAL A 17 -59.53 -4.27 -32.10
CA VAL A 17 -58.21 -4.89 -31.85
C VAL A 17 -58.25 -6.42 -31.82
N ASN A 18 -59.37 -7.03 -31.42
CA ASN A 18 -59.52 -8.48 -31.33
C ASN A 18 -60.34 -9.10 -32.49
N HIS A 19 -60.50 -8.40 -33.62
CA HIS A 19 -61.25 -8.89 -34.79
C HIS A 19 -62.69 -9.35 -34.48
N GLY A 20 -63.38 -8.65 -33.58
CA GLY A 20 -64.75 -8.97 -33.16
C GLY A 20 -64.85 -10.11 -32.15
N ASN A 21 -63.73 -10.78 -31.84
CA ASN A 21 -63.69 -11.85 -30.85
C ASN A 21 -63.51 -11.27 -29.45
N PHE A 22 -64.62 -10.96 -28.79
CA PHE A 22 -64.64 -10.46 -27.43
C PHE A 22 -65.24 -11.50 -26.48
N ARG A 23 -64.43 -11.97 -25.52
CA ARG A 23 -64.88 -12.84 -24.43
C ARG A 23 -64.92 -12.03 -23.14
N MET A 24 -66.12 -11.78 -22.62
CA MET A 24 -66.32 -11.00 -21.38
C MET A 24 -65.48 -11.51 -20.20
N MET A 25 -65.19 -12.81 -20.14
CA MET A 25 -64.39 -13.44 -19.07
C MET A 25 -62.91 -13.02 -19.08
N GLU A 26 -62.38 -12.55 -20.22
CA GLU A 26 -60.98 -12.14 -20.36
C GLU A 26 -60.76 -10.68 -19.90
N TYR A 27 -61.84 -9.93 -19.65
CA TYR A 27 -61.80 -8.52 -19.27
C TYR A 27 -62.65 -8.22 -18.01
N PRO A 28 -62.29 -8.76 -16.84
CA PRO A 28 -63.08 -8.63 -15.60
C PRO A 28 -63.26 -7.18 -15.11
N HIS A 29 -62.34 -6.29 -15.47
CA HIS A 29 -62.42 -4.86 -15.14
C HIS A 29 -63.55 -4.13 -15.89
N LEU A 30 -63.80 -4.48 -17.17
CA LEU A 30 -64.92 -3.91 -17.94
C LEU A 30 -66.27 -4.39 -17.41
N MET A 31 -66.32 -5.63 -16.90
CA MET A 31 -67.50 -6.15 -16.22
C MET A 31 -67.78 -5.42 -14.89
N ALA A 32 -66.72 -5.04 -14.16
CA ALA A 32 -66.86 -4.21 -12.96
C ALA A 32 -67.31 -2.78 -13.30
N GLU A 33 -66.78 -2.21 -14.39
CA GLU A 33 -67.16 -0.90 -14.90
C GLU A 33 -68.63 -0.88 -15.36
N ALA A 34 -69.05 -1.88 -16.14
CA ALA A 34 -70.45 -2.07 -16.56
C ALA A 34 -71.41 -2.19 -15.37
N LYS A 35 -71.03 -2.95 -14.33
CA LYS A 35 -71.83 -3.07 -13.10
C LYS A 35 -71.94 -1.74 -12.35
N SER A 36 -70.87 -0.94 -12.34
CA SER A 36 -70.86 0.37 -11.66
C SER A 36 -71.81 1.40 -12.27
N ILE A 37 -72.17 1.21 -13.55
CA ILE A 37 -73.16 2.02 -14.29
C ILE A 37 -74.53 1.32 -14.40
N GLY A 38 -74.74 0.22 -13.66
CA GLY A 38 -76.02 -0.48 -13.56
C GLY A 38 -76.32 -1.50 -14.66
N MET A 39 -75.33 -1.89 -15.47
CA MET A 39 -75.49 -2.94 -16.50
C MET A 39 -75.20 -4.33 -15.93
N ASP A 40 -76.08 -5.29 -16.23
CA ASP A 40 -75.85 -6.71 -15.97
C ASP A 40 -75.13 -7.38 -17.16
N THR A 41 -74.75 -8.65 -16.99
CA THR A 41 -74.03 -9.42 -18.03
C THR A 41 -74.83 -9.55 -19.34
N GLY A 42 -76.17 -9.58 -19.26
CA GLY A 42 -77.05 -9.65 -20.44
C GLY A 42 -77.16 -8.33 -21.19
N ALA A 43 -77.18 -7.20 -20.48
CA ALA A 43 -77.12 -5.86 -21.06
C ALA A 43 -75.75 -5.59 -21.70
N MET A 44 -74.66 -6.02 -21.05
CA MET A 44 -73.31 -5.94 -21.60
C MET A 44 -73.15 -6.77 -22.88
N SER A 45 -73.67 -7.99 -22.91
CA SER A 45 -73.61 -8.84 -24.11
C SER A 45 -74.38 -8.24 -25.28
N ARG A 46 -75.53 -7.59 -25.03
CA ARG A 46 -76.30 -6.88 -26.06
C ARG A 46 -75.54 -5.66 -26.56
N LEU A 47 -74.95 -4.88 -25.66
CA LEU A 47 -74.12 -3.73 -26.02
C LEU A 47 -72.93 -4.15 -26.90
N VAL A 48 -72.24 -5.24 -26.55
CA VAL A 48 -71.13 -5.77 -27.38
C VAL A 48 -71.63 -6.20 -28.76
N HIS A 49 -72.79 -6.84 -28.86
CA HIS A 49 -73.35 -7.26 -30.15
C HIS A 49 -73.80 -6.07 -31.01
N GLU A 50 -74.42 -5.06 -30.40
CA GLU A 50 -74.78 -3.80 -31.06
C GLU A 50 -73.53 -3.07 -31.55
N LEU A 51 -72.49 -2.95 -30.72
CA LEU A 51 -71.23 -2.34 -31.10
C LEU A 51 -70.55 -3.13 -32.22
N HIS A 52 -70.52 -4.46 -32.16
CA HIS A 52 -69.96 -5.30 -33.22
C HIS A 52 -70.68 -5.09 -34.57
N ALA A 53 -72.01 -4.99 -34.56
CA ALA A 53 -72.80 -4.70 -35.76
C ALA A 53 -72.59 -3.27 -36.28
N SER A 54 -72.19 -2.33 -35.41
CA SER A 54 -71.90 -0.94 -35.77
C SER A 54 -70.51 -0.72 -36.39
N ILE A 55 -69.60 -1.68 -36.28
CA ILE A 55 -68.24 -1.58 -36.83
C ILE A 55 -68.29 -1.79 -38.35
N ASN A 56 -67.70 -0.85 -39.09
CA ASN A 56 -67.43 -1.05 -40.51
C ASN A 56 -66.18 -1.92 -40.67
N TRP A 57 -66.37 -3.19 -41.06
CA TRP A 57 -65.28 -4.16 -41.23
C TRP A 57 -64.53 -4.02 -42.56
N GLU A 58 -65.07 -3.27 -43.53
CA GLU A 58 -64.48 -3.14 -44.86
C GLU A 58 -63.06 -2.53 -44.85
N PRO A 59 -62.77 -1.44 -44.11
CA PRO A 59 -61.42 -0.88 -44.03
C PRO A 59 -60.43 -1.84 -43.36
N LEU A 60 -60.87 -2.59 -42.35
CA LEU A 60 -60.04 -3.59 -41.65
C LEU A 60 -59.62 -4.72 -42.59
N ALA A 61 -60.56 -5.24 -43.40
CA ALA A 61 -60.26 -6.26 -44.40
C ALA A 61 -59.30 -5.75 -45.50
N ARG A 62 -59.35 -4.45 -45.84
CA ARG A 62 -58.37 -3.83 -46.77
C ARG A 62 -56.98 -3.78 -46.15
N ILE A 63 -56.88 -3.44 -44.87
CA ILE A 63 -55.61 -3.47 -44.12
C ILE A 63 -55.05 -4.91 -44.12
N ASP A 64 -55.85 -5.91 -43.75
CA ASP A 64 -55.40 -7.32 -43.69
C ASP A 64 -54.85 -7.80 -45.03
N LYS A 65 -55.58 -7.52 -46.13
CA LYS A 65 -55.17 -7.92 -47.48
C LYS A 65 -53.84 -7.32 -47.90
N GLN A 66 -53.57 -6.07 -47.52
CA GLN A 66 -52.30 -5.42 -47.85
C GLN A 66 -51.18 -5.85 -46.89
N LEU A 67 -51.50 -6.13 -45.62
CA LEU A 67 -50.55 -6.66 -44.63
C LEU A 67 -50.07 -8.08 -44.97
N GLU A 68 -50.90 -8.92 -45.59
CA GLU A 68 -50.59 -10.33 -45.88
C GLU A 68 -49.25 -10.52 -46.61
N GLN A 69 -48.95 -9.64 -47.57
CA GLN A 69 -47.68 -9.66 -48.30
C GLN A 69 -46.48 -9.43 -47.37
N TYR A 70 -46.59 -8.50 -46.44
CA TYR A 70 -45.52 -8.14 -45.51
C TYR A 70 -45.39 -9.15 -44.37
N ILE A 71 -46.50 -9.74 -43.94
CA ILE A 71 -46.52 -10.85 -42.98
C ILE A 71 -45.70 -12.02 -43.54
N TYR A 72 -45.88 -12.37 -44.81
CA TYR A 72 -45.08 -13.40 -45.47
C TYR A 72 -43.59 -13.05 -45.58
N GLN A 73 -43.27 -11.79 -45.86
CA GLN A 73 -41.88 -11.31 -45.96
C GLN A 73 -41.17 -11.20 -44.60
N GLY A 74 -41.92 -11.14 -43.50
CA GLY A 74 -41.36 -11.01 -42.15
C GLY A 74 -40.79 -9.62 -41.82
N ILE A 75 -40.98 -8.61 -42.70
CA ILE A 75 -40.55 -7.22 -42.51
C ILE A 75 -41.62 -6.24 -43.02
N ILE A 76 -41.82 -5.14 -42.31
CA ILE A 76 -42.59 -3.98 -42.78
C ILE A 76 -41.91 -2.67 -42.36
N THR A 77 -41.76 -1.75 -43.30
CA THR A 77 -41.19 -0.41 -43.11
C THR A 77 -42.26 0.65 -42.85
N ASN A 78 -41.83 1.82 -42.37
CA ASN A 78 -42.75 2.94 -42.12
C ASN A 78 -43.42 3.45 -43.41
N GLU A 79 -42.71 3.46 -44.54
CA GLU A 79 -43.29 3.91 -45.82
C GLU A 79 -44.39 2.96 -46.32
N GLU A 80 -44.18 1.66 -46.14
CA GLU A 80 -45.17 0.61 -46.47
C GLU A 80 -46.37 0.67 -45.52
N ALA A 81 -46.13 0.86 -44.22
CA ALA A 81 -47.20 1.05 -43.24
C ALA A 81 -48.04 2.31 -43.55
N GLU A 82 -47.40 3.44 -43.89
CA GLU A 82 -48.11 4.67 -44.27
C GLU A 82 -48.88 4.51 -45.60
N SER A 83 -48.38 3.70 -46.54
CA SER A 83 -49.13 3.36 -47.76
C SER A 83 -50.42 2.60 -47.44
N ILE A 84 -50.37 1.64 -46.51
CA ILE A 84 -51.55 0.90 -46.06
C ILE A 84 -52.54 1.83 -45.35
N LEU A 85 -52.05 2.66 -44.42
CA LEU A 85 -52.87 3.62 -43.68
C LEU A 85 -53.53 4.65 -44.61
N ALA A 86 -52.85 5.06 -45.68
CA ALA A 86 -53.41 5.98 -46.67
C ALA A 86 -54.61 5.37 -47.44
N SER A 87 -54.65 4.04 -47.62
CA SER A 87 -55.70 3.34 -48.37
C SER A 87 -57.06 3.25 -47.66
N VAL A 88 -57.08 3.56 -46.36
CA VAL A 88 -58.28 3.54 -45.50
C VAL A 88 -58.59 4.89 -44.87
N ARG A 89 -57.82 5.93 -45.20
CA ARG A 89 -57.87 7.26 -44.58
C ARG A 89 -59.23 7.96 -44.76
N ASP A 90 -59.93 7.67 -45.84
CA ASP A 90 -61.25 8.21 -46.18
C ASP A 90 -62.39 7.53 -45.41
N VAL A 91 -62.16 6.36 -44.81
CA VAL A 91 -63.20 5.53 -44.18
C VAL A 91 -62.94 5.24 -42.70
N MET A 92 -61.71 5.40 -42.21
CA MET A 92 -61.32 5.04 -40.83
C MET A 92 -60.39 6.09 -40.22
N ASP A 93 -60.56 6.36 -38.92
CA ASP A 93 -59.63 7.21 -38.17
C ASP A 93 -58.23 6.60 -38.12
N ARG A 94 -57.21 7.44 -38.32
CA ARG A 94 -55.82 6.99 -38.40
C ARG A 94 -55.36 6.28 -37.13
N LYS A 95 -55.77 6.76 -35.95
CA LYS A 95 -55.35 6.17 -34.68
C LYS A 95 -55.91 4.75 -34.53
N ALA A 96 -57.17 4.55 -34.92
CA ALA A 96 -57.80 3.24 -34.91
C ALA A 96 -57.17 2.28 -35.94
N ALA A 97 -56.83 2.77 -37.14
CA ALA A 97 -56.15 1.97 -38.16
C ALA A 97 -54.73 1.54 -37.72
N VAL A 98 -53.97 2.45 -37.10
CA VAL A 98 -52.64 2.15 -36.54
C VAL A 98 -52.73 1.10 -35.43
N GLY A 99 -53.67 1.26 -34.49
CA GLY A 99 -53.88 0.30 -33.41
C GLY A 99 -54.20 -1.10 -33.92
N TYR A 100 -55.06 -1.20 -34.95
CA TYR A 100 -55.39 -2.47 -35.59
C TYR A 100 -54.18 -3.12 -36.28
N MET A 101 -53.43 -2.36 -37.09
CA MET A 101 -52.23 -2.88 -37.77
C MET A 101 -51.17 -3.39 -36.79
N ILE A 102 -50.94 -2.68 -35.68
CA ILE A 102 -49.99 -3.09 -34.64
C ILE A 102 -50.45 -4.40 -33.99
N ALA A 103 -51.73 -4.54 -33.67
CA ALA A 103 -52.29 -5.75 -33.10
C ALA A 103 -52.10 -6.95 -34.05
N GLU A 104 -52.38 -6.75 -35.34
CA GLU A 104 -52.25 -7.81 -36.35
C GLU A 104 -50.79 -8.24 -36.54
N LEU A 105 -49.85 -7.29 -36.65
CA LEU A 105 -48.43 -7.61 -36.74
C LEU A 105 -47.90 -8.32 -35.49
N THR A 106 -48.33 -7.89 -34.30
CA THR A 106 -47.95 -8.52 -33.03
C THR A 106 -48.46 -9.96 -32.97
N ARG A 107 -49.67 -10.23 -33.46
CA ARG A 107 -50.26 -11.58 -33.56
C ARG A 107 -49.42 -12.52 -34.43
N HIS A 108 -48.79 -11.98 -35.49
CA HIS A 108 -47.89 -12.73 -36.38
C HIS A 108 -46.41 -12.71 -35.92
N GLY A 109 -46.13 -12.32 -34.68
CA GLY A 109 -44.79 -12.41 -34.09
C GLY A 109 -43.82 -11.30 -34.53
N PHE A 110 -44.33 -10.19 -35.07
CA PHE A 110 -43.51 -9.03 -35.36
C PHE A 110 -43.24 -8.24 -34.07
N SER A 111 -42.04 -7.68 -33.97
CA SER A 111 -41.71 -6.71 -32.93
C SER A 111 -40.87 -5.56 -33.51
N PRO A 112 -40.98 -4.35 -32.93
CA PRO A 112 -40.18 -3.20 -33.36
C PRO A 112 -38.71 -3.44 -32.99
N ARG A 113 -37.80 -3.38 -33.96
CA ARG A 113 -36.37 -3.71 -33.76
C ARG A 113 -35.48 -2.50 -33.49
N GLU A 114 -35.87 -1.33 -34.02
CA GLU A 114 -35.17 -0.07 -33.77
C GLU A 114 -35.98 0.69 -32.72
N LYS A 115 -35.44 1.01 -31.54
CA LYS A 115 -36.16 1.86 -30.55
C LYS A 115 -35.75 3.31 -30.78
N VAL A 116 -36.29 3.95 -31.81
CA VAL A 116 -35.88 5.33 -32.14
C VAL A 116 -36.67 6.38 -31.34
N THR A 117 -37.86 6.06 -30.81
CA THR A 117 -38.66 7.02 -30.03
C THR A 117 -39.54 6.34 -28.97
N ALA A 118 -39.92 7.10 -27.93
CA ALA A 118 -40.75 6.66 -26.80
C ALA A 118 -42.25 6.49 -27.14
N ASP A 119 -42.64 6.72 -28.39
CA ASP A 119 -44.02 6.69 -28.86
C ASP A 119 -44.37 5.26 -29.31
N LYS A 120 -45.01 4.50 -28.40
CA LYS A 120 -45.38 3.09 -28.61
C LYS A 120 -46.46 2.89 -29.68
N ASP A 121 -47.12 3.97 -30.10
CA ASP A 121 -48.26 3.94 -31.01
C ASP A 121 -47.88 4.42 -32.44
N SER A 122 -46.62 4.27 -32.85
CA SER A 122 -46.15 4.71 -34.17
C SER A 122 -45.32 3.67 -34.94
N PHE A 123 -45.50 3.64 -36.27
CA PHE A 123 -44.75 2.79 -37.21
C PHE A 123 -43.36 3.33 -37.56
N ARG A 124 -42.83 4.28 -36.78
CA ARG A 124 -41.54 4.93 -37.05
C ARG A 124 -40.32 4.01 -36.94
N ASN A 125 -40.51 2.78 -36.47
CA ASN A 125 -39.50 1.75 -36.33
C ASN A 125 -39.74 0.63 -37.36
N ARG A 126 -38.70 -0.09 -37.78
CA ARG A 126 -38.87 -1.32 -38.58
C ARG A 126 -39.47 -2.43 -37.72
N TRP A 127 -40.56 -3.03 -38.19
CA TRP A 127 -41.20 -4.18 -37.55
C TRP A 127 -40.79 -5.46 -38.27
N MET A 128 -40.25 -6.43 -37.52
CA MET A 128 -39.72 -7.68 -38.10
C MET A 128 -39.98 -8.90 -37.19
N THR A 129 -40.15 -10.07 -37.79
CA THR A 129 -40.14 -11.35 -37.09
C THR A 129 -38.74 -11.75 -36.65
N ASP A 130 -38.60 -12.66 -35.67
CA ASP A 130 -37.28 -13.13 -35.21
C ASP A 130 -36.51 -13.87 -36.33
N ALA A 131 -37.22 -14.57 -37.21
CA ALA A 131 -36.63 -15.27 -38.36
C ALA A 131 -36.07 -14.29 -39.40
N ALA A 132 -36.86 -13.29 -39.82
CA ALA A 132 -36.41 -12.27 -40.76
C ALA A 132 -35.29 -11.39 -40.18
N TRP A 133 -35.29 -11.19 -38.86
CA TRP A 133 -34.20 -10.51 -38.16
C TRP A 133 -32.89 -11.31 -38.16
N ALA A 134 -32.97 -12.64 -38.05
CA ALA A 134 -31.80 -13.52 -38.09
C ALA A 134 -31.15 -13.54 -39.49
N GLU A 135 -31.95 -13.49 -40.56
CA GLU A 135 -31.47 -13.48 -41.96
C GLU A 135 -30.90 -12.13 -42.41
N ASN A 136 -31.32 -11.03 -41.78
CA ASN A 136 -30.82 -9.68 -42.10
C ASN A 136 -29.55 -9.27 -41.32
N ARG A 137 -28.86 -10.24 -40.70
CA ARG A 137 -27.58 -9.97 -40.01
C ARG A 137 -26.53 -9.65 -41.04
N VAL A 138 -26.16 -8.37 -41.12
CA VAL A 138 -24.98 -7.93 -41.85
C VAL A 138 -23.78 -8.64 -41.23
N THR A 139 -23.12 -9.48 -42.00
CA THR A 139 -21.87 -10.13 -41.61
C THR A 139 -20.70 -9.40 -42.25
N VAL A 140 -19.62 -9.22 -41.51
CA VAL A 140 -18.37 -8.68 -42.00
C VAL A 140 -17.26 -9.71 -41.84
N GLU A 141 -16.35 -9.75 -42.79
CA GLU A 141 -15.14 -10.56 -42.69
C GLU A 141 -14.11 -9.83 -41.82
N TRP A 142 -13.57 -10.52 -40.82
CA TRP A 142 -12.52 -10.03 -39.94
C TRP A 142 -11.53 -11.14 -39.61
N LEU A 143 -10.25 -10.92 -39.93
CA LEU A 143 -9.17 -11.89 -39.72
C LEU A 143 -9.55 -13.29 -40.25
N ASP A 144 -9.99 -13.38 -41.51
CA ASP A 144 -10.41 -14.62 -42.18
C ASP A 144 -11.62 -15.35 -41.57
N GLU A 145 -12.42 -14.68 -40.74
CA GLU A 145 -13.63 -15.23 -40.12
C GLU A 145 -14.82 -14.25 -40.25
N MET A 146 -16.04 -14.78 -40.34
CA MET A 146 -17.25 -13.96 -40.41
C MET A 146 -17.75 -13.56 -39.02
N ALA A 147 -17.95 -12.26 -38.80
CA ALA A 147 -18.58 -11.71 -37.60
C ALA A 147 -19.91 -11.04 -37.94
N GLY A 148 -20.98 -11.43 -37.23
CA GLY A 148 -22.30 -10.81 -37.33
C GLY A 148 -22.63 -9.85 -36.19
N SER A 149 -21.66 -9.58 -35.31
CA SER A 149 -21.82 -8.80 -34.07
C SER A 149 -20.48 -8.26 -33.57
N LEU A 150 -20.50 -7.22 -32.74
CA LEU A 150 -19.28 -6.67 -32.14
C LEU A 150 -18.64 -7.68 -31.18
N GLU A 151 -19.47 -8.44 -30.47
CA GLU A 151 -19.04 -9.46 -29.54
C GLU A 151 -18.24 -10.54 -30.25
N LYS A 152 -18.68 -10.94 -31.45
CA LYS A 152 -17.98 -11.92 -32.29
C LYS A 152 -16.67 -11.36 -32.87
N LEU A 153 -16.64 -10.07 -33.25
CA LEU A 153 -15.39 -9.40 -33.62
C LEU A 153 -14.38 -9.42 -32.46
N GLY A 154 -14.84 -9.17 -31.24
CA GLY A 154 -14.04 -9.27 -30.01
C GLY A 154 -13.48 -10.67 -29.82
N GLU A 155 -14.30 -11.72 -29.92
CA GLU A 155 -13.86 -13.12 -29.80
C GLU A 155 -12.79 -13.51 -30.83
N ILE A 156 -12.98 -13.15 -32.09
CA ILE A 156 -12.02 -13.44 -33.17
C ILE A 156 -10.70 -12.71 -32.88
N SER A 157 -10.78 -11.43 -32.50
CA SER A 157 -9.61 -10.61 -32.15
C SER A 157 -8.88 -11.12 -30.91
N PHE A 158 -9.61 -11.69 -29.96
CA PHE A 158 -9.05 -12.33 -28.79
C PHE A 158 -8.25 -13.57 -29.20
N ARG A 159 -8.84 -14.50 -29.98
CA ARG A 159 -8.14 -15.72 -30.43
C ARG A 159 -6.92 -15.44 -31.30
N LYS A 160 -6.99 -14.47 -32.21
CA LYS A 160 -5.92 -14.10 -33.15
C LYS A 160 -5.20 -12.82 -32.72
N LYS A 161 -4.60 -12.84 -31.52
CA LYS A 161 -4.02 -11.65 -30.85
C LYS A 161 -3.05 -10.87 -31.76
N GLU A 162 -2.06 -11.54 -32.33
CA GLU A 162 -0.98 -10.89 -33.08
C GLU A 162 -1.49 -10.17 -34.33
N LEU A 163 -2.44 -10.80 -35.03
CA LEU A 163 -3.09 -10.22 -36.19
C LEU A 163 -3.98 -9.04 -35.79
N ALA A 164 -4.82 -9.21 -34.76
CA ALA A 164 -5.68 -8.15 -34.26
C ALA A 164 -4.88 -6.91 -33.83
N GLN A 165 -3.77 -7.11 -33.10
CA GLN A 165 -2.86 -6.03 -32.72
C GLN A 165 -2.27 -5.29 -33.91
N TYR A 166 -1.91 -6.01 -34.98
CA TYR A 166 -1.41 -5.39 -36.20
C TYR A 166 -2.46 -4.48 -36.84
N TYR A 167 -3.71 -4.94 -36.96
CA TYR A 167 -4.77 -4.16 -37.58
C TYR A 167 -5.28 -3.01 -36.70
N PHE A 168 -5.22 -3.11 -35.37
CA PHE A 168 -5.56 -2.01 -34.45
C PHE A 168 -4.51 -0.89 -34.39
N ARG A 169 -3.44 -0.98 -35.19
CA ARG A 169 -2.49 0.14 -35.36
C ARG A 169 -3.13 1.34 -36.05
N THR A 170 -4.14 1.11 -36.89
CA THR A 170 -4.85 2.17 -37.62
C THR A 170 -6.35 2.08 -37.36
N GLY A 171 -6.99 3.23 -37.09
CA GLY A 171 -8.44 3.29 -36.81
C GLY A 171 -9.33 2.92 -37.99
N GLN A 172 -8.77 2.87 -39.20
CA GLN A 172 -9.49 2.75 -40.47
C GLN A 172 -10.21 1.40 -40.65
N TYR A 173 -9.63 0.30 -40.14
CA TYR A 173 -10.22 -1.02 -40.34
C TYR A 173 -11.40 -1.27 -39.40
N LEU A 174 -11.22 -0.99 -38.11
CA LEU A 174 -12.24 -1.30 -37.11
C LEU A 174 -13.46 -0.37 -37.21
N SER A 175 -13.27 0.92 -37.46
CA SER A 175 -14.37 1.89 -37.54
C SER A 175 -15.36 1.57 -38.67
N GLY A 176 -14.86 1.12 -39.82
CA GLY A 176 -15.68 0.65 -40.94
C GLY A 176 -16.52 -0.57 -40.56
N LEU A 177 -15.91 -1.57 -39.92
CA LEU A 177 -16.61 -2.80 -39.49
C LEU A 177 -17.66 -2.50 -38.41
N VAL A 178 -17.35 -1.65 -37.43
CA VAL A 178 -18.30 -1.22 -36.39
C VAL A 178 -19.48 -0.47 -37.00
N THR A 179 -19.23 0.42 -37.98
CA THR A 179 -20.30 1.16 -38.68
C THR A 179 -21.24 0.20 -39.41
N ILE A 180 -20.69 -0.79 -40.11
CA ILE A 180 -21.46 -1.77 -40.87
C ILE A 180 -22.32 -2.65 -39.93
N LEU A 181 -21.75 -3.13 -38.83
CA LEU A 181 -22.44 -4.02 -37.89
C LEU A 181 -23.47 -3.31 -37.01
N THR A 182 -23.20 -2.07 -36.59
CA THR A 182 -24.07 -1.34 -35.65
C THR A 182 -24.94 -0.28 -36.31
N LYS A 183 -24.70 0.04 -37.59
CA LYS A 183 -25.31 1.16 -38.31
C LYS A 183 -25.15 2.50 -37.58
N SER A 184 -24.09 2.65 -36.77
CA SER A 184 -23.87 3.81 -35.89
C SER A 184 -22.47 4.39 -36.09
N ALA A 185 -22.42 5.55 -36.76
CA ALA A 185 -21.19 6.31 -36.93
C ALA A 185 -20.63 6.84 -35.60
N SER A 186 -21.51 7.17 -34.64
CA SER A 186 -21.08 7.62 -33.31
C SER A 186 -20.35 6.53 -32.53
N ARG A 187 -20.82 5.28 -32.59
CA ARG A 187 -20.10 4.14 -32.00
C ARG A 187 -18.77 3.90 -32.70
N ALA A 188 -18.73 3.91 -34.02
CA ALA A 188 -17.48 3.76 -34.77
C ALA A 188 -16.43 4.83 -34.40
N HIS A 189 -16.86 6.08 -34.25
CA HIS A 189 -15.99 7.19 -33.84
C HIS A 189 -15.40 6.99 -32.43
N THR A 190 -16.12 6.33 -31.51
CA THR A 190 -15.54 6.03 -30.17
C THR A 190 -14.35 5.07 -30.25
N PHE A 191 -14.38 4.09 -31.16
CA PHE A 191 -13.26 3.17 -31.37
C PHE A 191 -12.10 3.83 -32.13
N GLU A 192 -12.41 4.71 -33.08
CA GLU A 192 -11.40 5.51 -33.79
C GLU A 192 -10.62 6.40 -32.82
N ARG A 193 -11.32 7.17 -31.98
CA ARG A 193 -10.69 7.98 -30.93
C ARG A 193 -9.85 7.15 -29.97
N LEU A 194 -10.36 6.00 -29.51
CA LEU A 194 -9.62 5.11 -28.63
C LEU A 194 -8.28 4.66 -29.25
N ILE A 195 -8.28 4.33 -30.56
CA ILE A 195 -7.08 3.93 -31.30
C ILE A 195 -6.10 5.11 -31.49
N GLU A 196 -6.61 6.32 -31.66
CA GLU A 196 -5.79 7.54 -31.80
C GLU A 196 -5.17 7.99 -30.47
N ASP A 197 -5.96 7.95 -29.39
CA ASP A 197 -5.60 8.45 -28.06
C ASP A 197 -4.62 7.51 -27.34
N GLU A 198 -4.80 6.19 -27.43
CA GLU A 198 -3.96 5.21 -26.73
C GLU A 198 -2.71 4.85 -27.53
N LYS A 199 -1.54 5.27 -27.06
CA LYS A 199 -0.27 5.08 -27.78
C LYS A 199 0.37 3.72 -27.56
N ASP A 200 0.11 3.09 -26.41
CA ASP A 200 0.65 1.76 -26.12
C ASP A 200 -0.12 0.70 -26.92
N PRO A 201 0.54 -0.13 -27.75
CA PRO A 201 -0.12 -1.09 -28.62
C PRO A 201 -0.83 -2.21 -27.85
N GLU A 202 -0.31 -2.62 -26.68
CA GLU A 202 -0.90 -3.68 -25.86
C GLU A 202 -2.12 -3.14 -25.11
N LEU A 203 -2.02 -1.96 -24.50
CA LEU A 203 -3.17 -1.31 -23.84
C LEU A 203 -4.27 -0.99 -24.83
N ARG A 204 -3.92 -0.47 -26.01
CA ARG A 204 -4.89 -0.22 -27.09
C ARG A 204 -5.62 -1.49 -27.47
N TYR A 205 -4.88 -2.59 -27.69
CA TYR A 205 -5.48 -3.88 -27.99
C TYR A 205 -6.45 -4.32 -26.90
N LEU A 206 -6.02 -4.32 -25.64
CA LEU A 206 -6.85 -4.73 -24.51
C LEU A 206 -8.13 -3.88 -24.41
N ARG A 207 -8.02 -2.55 -24.52
CA ARG A 207 -9.17 -1.64 -24.47
C ARG A 207 -10.15 -1.91 -25.61
N VAL A 208 -9.64 -2.09 -26.83
CA VAL A 208 -10.49 -2.42 -27.99
C VAL A 208 -11.21 -3.75 -27.79
N ILE A 209 -10.51 -4.81 -27.37
CA ILE A 209 -11.14 -6.15 -27.30
C ILE A 209 -12.22 -6.21 -26.21
N TYR A 210 -11.98 -5.64 -25.02
CA TYR A 210 -12.96 -5.68 -23.94
C TYR A 210 -14.12 -4.73 -24.19
N ARG A 211 -13.90 -3.65 -24.95
CA ARG A 211 -14.99 -2.78 -25.39
C ARG A 211 -15.83 -3.36 -26.52
N LEU A 212 -15.23 -4.22 -27.36
CA LEU A 212 -15.96 -5.02 -28.34
C LEU A 212 -16.75 -6.15 -27.68
N ASN A 213 -16.18 -6.77 -26.66
CA ASN A 213 -16.81 -7.85 -25.90
C ASN A 213 -16.30 -7.86 -24.44
N SER A 214 -17.11 -7.32 -23.54
CA SER A 214 -16.77 -7.24 -22.11
C SER A 214 -16.82 -8.59 -21.40
N ALA A 215 -17.42 -9.62 -22.01
CA ALA A 215 -17.48 -10.98 -21.45
C ALA A 215 -16.24 -11.83 -21.77
N LEU A 216 -15.20 -11.27 -22.40
CA LEU A 216 -13.98 -12.02 -22.69
C LEU A 216 -13.17 -12.29 -21.43
N PRO A 217 -12.55 -13.50 -21.31
CA PRO A 217 -11.71 -13.82 -20.16
C PRO A 217 -10.40 -13.03 -20.16
N PHE A 218 -9.89 -12.74 -18.96
CA PHE A 218 -8.55 -12.22 -18.80
C PHE A 218 -7.50 -13.31 -19.02
N ARG A 219 -6.49 -13.04 -19.85
CA ARG A 219 -5.37 -13.97 -20.06
C ARG A 219 -4.29 -13.76 -19.02
N PHE A 220 -4.04 -14.79 -18.23
CA PHE A 220 -2.98 -14.79 -17.23
C PHE A 220 -2.22 -16.12 -17.27
N GLN A 221 -0.89 -16.04 -17.47
CA GLN A 221 0.00 -17.21 -17.56
C GLN A 221 -0.45 -18.31 -18.54
N GLY A 222 -1.07 -17.92 -19.66
CA GLY A 222 -1.53 -18.85 -20.70
C GLY A 222 -2.93 -19.44 -20.46
N ALA A 223 -3.56 -19.19 -19.31
CA ALA A 223 -4.95 -19.54 -19.03
C ALA A 223 -5.88 -18.32 -19.16
N GLY A 224 -7.16 -18.56 -19.45
CA GLY A 224 -8.22 -17.55 -19.47
C GLY A 224 -9.07 -17.62 -18.21
N TYR A 225 -9.40 -16.47 -17.63
CA TYR A 225 -10.20 -16.34 -16.41
C TYR A 225 -11.41 -15.45 -16.66
N ASP A 226 -12.62 -15.99 -16.49
CA ASP A 226 -13.88 -15.30 -16.80
C ASP A 226 -14.30 -14.28 -15.73
N ASN A 227 -13.70 -14.33 -14.54
CA ASN A 227 -14.01 -13.43 -13.43
C ASN A 227 -12.82 -13.24 -12.48
N ALA A 228 -12.84 -12.13 -11.73
CA ALA A 228 -11.75 -11.75 -10.83
C ALA A 228 -11.47 -12.80 -9.74
N VAL A 229 -12.49 -13.49 -9.23
CA VAL A 229 -12.34 -14.54 -8.20
C VAL A 229 -11.48 -15.70 -8.72
N SER A 230 -11.79 -16.21 -9.91
CA SER A 230 -11.03 -17.30 -10.52
C SER A 230 -9.59 -16.91 -10.84
N LEU A 231 -9.37 -15.66 -11.28
CA LEU A 231 -8.04 -15.11 -11.53
C LEU A 231 -7.21 -15.00 -10.25
N LEU A 232 -7.81 -14.45 -9.18
CA LEU A 232 -7.12 -14.26 -7.90
C LEU A 232 -6.85 -15.58 -7.19
N ASN A 233 -7.75 -16.56 -7.28
CA ASN A 233 -7.48 -17.92 -6.77
C ASN A 233 -6.21 -18.52 -7.40
N ALA A 234 -5.99 -18.31 -8.70
CA ALA A 234 -4.78 -18.79 -9.38
C ALA A 234 -3.55 -17.92 -9.06
N ALA A 235 -3.72 -16.60 -8.95
CA ALA A 235 -2.61 -15.68 -8.69
C ALA A 235 -2.11 -15.77 -7.23
N CYS A 236 -3.01 -15.88 -6.26
CA CYS A 236 -2.68 -15.90 -4.83
C CYS A 236 -2.21 -17.27 -4.31
N ASP A 237 -2.14 -18.30 -5.15
CA ASP A 237 -1.59 -19.61 -4.77
C ASP A 237 -0.11 -19.49 -4.39
N ARG A 238 0.67 -18.80 -5.23
CA ARG A 238 2.14 -18.69 -5.15
C ARG A 238 2.62 -17.26 -5.34
N PHE A 239 3.78 -16.95 -4.75
CA PHE A 239 4.38 -15.63 -4.83
C PHE A 239 4.68 -15.18 -6.27
N GLU A 240 5.20 -16.08 -7.12
CA GLU A 240 5.55 -15.75 -8.50
C GLU A 240 4.34 -15.33 -9.32
N SER A 241 3.21 -16.03 -9.14
CA SER A 241 1.95 -15.72 -9.81
C SER A 241 1.36 -14.42 -9.26
N PHE A 242 1.38 -14.23 -7.94
CA PHE A 242 0.92 -12.98 -7.33
C PHE A 242 1.71 -11.78 -7.86
N ASN A 243 3.03 -11.88 -7.90
CA ASN A 243 3.89 -10.83 -8.41
C ASN A 243 3.69 -10.60 -9.92
N ALA A 244 3.50 -11.66 -10.71
CA ALA A 244 3.20 -11.52 -12.13
C ALA A 244 1.87 -10.78 -12.37
N LEU A 245 0.84 -11.05 -11.56
CA LEU A 245 -0.42 -10.31 -11.64
C LEU A 245 -0.25 -8.85 -11.21
N ARG A 246 0.52 -8.59 -10.14
CA ARG A 246 0.87 -7.25 -9.69
C ARG A 246 1.56 -6.43 -10.78
N GLU A 247 2.48 -7.05 -11.53
CA GLU A 247 3.15 -6.40 -12.67
C GLU A 247 2.19 -6.06 -13.81
N LEU A 248 1.22 -6.94 -14.11
CA LEU A 248 0.17 -6.64 -15.09
C LEU A 248 -0.74 -5.49 -14.64
N TYR A 249 -1.01 -5.39 -13.34
CA TYR A 249 -1.72 -4.24 -12.77
C TYR A 249 -0.89 -2.96 -12.86
N ARG A 250 0.40 -3.01 -12.51
CA ARG A 250 1.32 -1.87 -12.61
C ARG A 250 1.44 -1.34 -14.04
N ASN A 251 1.39 -2.23 -15.03
CA ASN A 251 1.40 -1.89 -16.46
C ASN A 251 -0.01 -1.54 -17.00
N HIS A 252 -1.01 -1.35 -16.13
CA HIS A 252 -2.41 -1.03 -16.48
C HIS A 252 -3.16 -2.09 -17.30
N HIS A 253 -2.59 -3.26 -17.58
CA HIS A 253 -3.26 -4.32 -18.36
C HIS A 253 -4.48 -4.86 -17.61
N LEU A 254 -4.35 -5.09 -16.30
CA LEU A 254 -5.45 -5.59 -15.48
C LEU A 254 -6.51 -4.51 -15.28
N ASN A 255 -6.11 -3.24 -15.12
CA ASN A 255 -7.02 -2.11 -14.97
C ASN A 255 -7.97 -1.98 -16.15
N VAL A 256 -7.47 -2.12 -17.39
CA VAL A 256 -8.30 -2.07 -18.60
C VAL A 256 -9.38 -3.15 -18.57
N TRP A 257 -9.05 -4.37 -18.15
CA TRP A 257 -10.04 -5.44 -18.03
C TRP A 257 -11.06 -5.12 -16.94
N LEU A 258 -10.63 -4.64 -15.77
CA LEU A 258 -11.54 -4.26 -14.70
C LEU A 258 -12.46 -3.10 -15.11
N GLU A 259 -11.94 -2.05 -15.75
CA GLU A 259 -12.72 -0.89 -16.22
C GLU A 259 -13.82 -1.28 -17.23
N GLU A 260 -13.50 -2.15 -18.19
CA GLU A 260 -14.41 -2.48 -19.30
C GLU A 260 -15.31 -3.69 -18.98
N ALA A 261 -14.84 -4.68 -18.22
CA ALA A 261 -15.58 -5.92 -17.90
C ALA A 261 -16.22 -5.93 -16.50
N HIS A 262 -15.62 -5.26 -15.52
CA HIS A 262 -16.03 -5.29 -14.11
C HIS A 262 -16.03 -3.87 -13.48
N PRO A 263 -16.80 -2.92 -14.05
CA PRO A 263 -16.73 -1.51 -13.63
C PRO A 263 -17.00 -1.32 -12.14
N GLU A 264 -17.80 -2.18 -11.50
CA GLU A 264 -18.04 -2.23 -10.06
C GLU A 264 -16.78 -2.46 -9.22
N LEU A 265 -15.81 -3.24 -9.71
CA LEU A 265 -14.53 -3.49 -9.03
C LEU A 265 -13.51 -2.38 -9.30
N SER A 266 -13.68 -1.64 -10.40
CA SER A 266 -12.84 -0.49 -10.73
C SER A 266 -13.24 0.77 -9.94
N ALA A 267 -14.52 0.88 -9.57
CA ALA A 267 -15.07 2.03 -8.88
C ALA A 267 -14.49 2.13 -7.45
N GLY A 268 -13.68 3.16 -7.20
CA GLY A 268 -13.07 3.41 -5.88
C GLY A 268 -11.57 3.14 -5.81
N LEU A 269 -10.96 2.63 -6.88
CA LEU A 269 -9.50 2.52 -6.99
C LEU A 269 -8.89 3.86 -7.43
N ASP A 270 -9.00 4.93 -6.62
CA ASP A 270 -8.41 6.26 -6.85
C ASP A 270 -7.25 6.56 -5.86
N GLY A 271 -6.15 7.23 -6.28
CA GLY A 271 -4.96 7.54 -5.44
C GLY A 271 -3.56 7.19 -6.02
N GLU A 272 -2.49 7.93 -5.72
CA GLU A 272 -1.23 7.82 -6.48
C GLU A 272 -0.41 6.50 -6.30
N LYS A 273 -0.68 5.68 -5.28
CA LYS A 273 0.13 4.49 -4.96
C LYS A 273 -0.41 3.18 -5.58
N LEU A 274 0.17 2.76 -6.71
CA LEU A 274 -0.27 1.57 -7.48
C LEU A 274 -0.26 0.26 -6.67
N ASN A 275 0.74 0.03 -5.81
CA ASN A 275 0.85 -1.21 -5.02
C ASN A 275 -0.27 -1.33 -3.97
N THR A 276 -0.56 -0.22 -3.28
CA THR A 276 -1.64 -0.13 -2.30
C THR A 276 -2.98 -0.44 -2.97
N ARG A 277 -3.27 0.17 -4.13
CA ARG A 277 -4.50 -0.09 -4.88
C ARG A 277 -4.62 -1.54 -5.36
N PHE A 278 -3.51 -2.14 -5.78
CA PHE A 278 -3.52 -3.55 -6.17
C PHE A 278 -3.97 -4.44 -5.01
N LEU A 279 -3.47 -4.19 -3.80
CA LEU A 279 -3.87 -4.92 -2.60
C LEU A 279 -5.33 -4.66 -2.24
N GLU A 280 -5.78 -3.40 -2.30
CA GLU A 280 -7.19 -3.05 -2.08
C GLU A 280 -8.12 -3.78 -3.07
N PHE A 281 -7.72 -3.91 -4.33
CA PHE A 281 -8.44 -4.74 -5.31
C PHE A 281 -8.44 -6.23 -4.93
N VAL A 282 -7.29 -6.81 -4.57
CA VAL A 282 -7.20 -8.23 -4.20
C VAL A 282 -8.15 -8.52 -3.02
N TYR A 283 -8.12 -7.68 -1.99
CA TYR A 283 -8.89 -7.91 -0.76
C TYR A 283 -10.35 -7.43 -0.82
N SER A 284 -10.72 -6.59 -1.80
CA SER A 284 -12.13 -6.27 -2.06
C SER A 284 -12.87 -7.45 -2.69
N VAL A 285 -12.16 -8.33 -3.40
CA VAL A 285 -12.72 -9.55 -3.97
C VAL A 285 -12.86 -10.65 -2.92
N ASP A 286 -11.80 -10.92 -2.14
CA ASP A 286 -11.87 -11.81 -0.96
C ASP A 286 -10.86 -11.36 0.11
N PRO A 287 -11.32 -10.98 1.32
CA PRO A 287 -10.43 -10.57 2.40
C PRO A 287 -9.59 -11.73 2.98
N ASN A 288 -9.91 -12.99 2.65
CA ASN A 288 -9.17 -14.16 3.14
C ASN A 288 -7.99 -14.56 2.26
N TYR A 289 -7.73 -13.83 1.17
CA TYR A 289 -6.52 -14.07 0.39
C TYR A 289 -5.26 -13.85 1.24
N PRO A 290 -4.20 -14.64 1.00
CA PRO A 290 -2.96 -14.53 1.75
C PRO A 290 -2.22 -13.23 1.40
N TYR A 291 -1.59 -12.63 2.41
CA TYR A 291 -0.68 -11.50 2.23
C TYR A 291 0.72 -11.98 1.92
N PHE A 292 1.32 -11.47 0.86
CA PHE A 292 2.70 -11.80 0.50
C PHE A 292 3.64 -10.67 0.94
N LEU A 293 4.44 -10.97 1.97
CA LEU A 293 5.52 -10.10 2.44
C LEU A 293 6.85 -10.61 1.88
N GLY A 294 7.30 -10.01 0.78
CA GLY A 294 8.33 -10.63 -0.06
C GLY A 294 7.89 -12.04 -0.47
N ARG A 295 8.76 -13.05 -0.31
CA ARG A 295 8.42 -14.45 -0.63
C ARG A 295 7.64 -15.18 0.46
N HIS A 296 7.33 -14.52 1.58
CA HIS A 296 6.65 -15.12 2.71
C HIS A 296 5.14 -14.95 2.58
N LYS A 297 4.40 -16.07 2.66
CA LYS A 297 2.94 -16.12 2.58
C LYS A 297 2.35 -16.05 3.99
N MET A 298 1.61 -15.00 4.30
CA MET A 298 0.93 -14.79 5.57
C MET A 298 -0.56 -15.05 5.39
N ALA A 299 -1.11 -15.95 6.19
CA ALA A 299 -2.55 -16.23 6.18
C ALA A 299 -3.33 -15.15 6.94
N ASP A 300 -2.78 -14.63 8.02
CA ASP A 300 -3.38 -13.66 8.90
C ASP A 300 -2.31 -12.83 9.64
N VAL A 301 -2.76 -11.91 10.51
CA VAL A 301 -1.90 -11.06 11.34
C VAL A 301 -1.05 -11.89 12.31
N ALA A 302 -1.60 -12.96 12.87
CA ALA A 302 -0.87 -13.82 13.80
C ALA A 302 0.31 -14.53 13.11
N ALA A 303 0.12 -14.99 11.89
CA ALA A 303 1.18 -15.59 11.08
C ALA A 303 2.32 -14.60 10.80
N LEU A 304 2.00 -13.31 10.60
CA LEU A 304 3.02 -12.28 10.42
C LEU A 304 3.86 -12.07 11.69
N VAL A 305 3.22 -12.02 12.87
CA VAL A 305 3.92 -11.86 14.15
C VAL A 305 4.83 -13.07 14.44
N VAL A 306 4.32 -14.28 14.24
CA VAL A 306 5.13 -15.52 14.39
C VAL A 306 6.31 -15.51 13.41
N ALA A 307 6.08 -15.15 12.16
CA ALA A 307 7.13 -15.09 11.15
C ALA A 307 8.20 -14.04 11.51
N ALA A 308 7.81 -12.89 12.05
CA ALA A 308 8.72 -11.85 12.52
C ALA A 308 9.54 -12.28 13.75
N HIS A 309 9.01 -13.18 14.59
CA HIS A 309 9.75 -13.76 15.71
C HIS A 309 10.82 -14.76 15.22
N ASP A 310 10.45 -15.62 14.28
CA ASP A 310 11.28 -16.74 13.83
C ASP A 310 12.32 -16.33 12.76
N ASN A 311 12.01 -15.33 11.93
CA ASN A 311 12.85 -14.92 10.81
C ASN A 311 13.20 -13.42 10.88
N PRO A 312 14.45 -13.10 11.24
CA PRO A 312 14.91 -11.72 11.29
C PRO A 312 14.81 -10.94 9.98
N ALA A 313 14.95 -11.61 8.84
CA ALA A 313 14.93 -10.95 7.52
C ALA A 313 13.56 -10.35 7.17
N ILE A 314 12.50 -10.74 7.88
CA ILE A 314 11.14 -10.23 7.66
C ILE A 314 11.00 -8.79 8.15
N TRP A 315 11.80 -8.35 9.11
CA TRP A 315 11.67 -7.01 9.70
C TRP A 315 11.90 -5.87 8.70
N GLU A 316 12.92 -6.01 7.85
CA GLU A 316 13.19 -5.04 6.79
C GLU A 316 12.03 -5.00 5.78
N LEU A 317 11.43 -6.16 5.48
CA LEU A 317 10.25 -6.23 4.61
C LEU A 317 9.04 -5.55 5.24
N ILE A 318 8.80 -5.75 6.55
CA ILE A 318 7.72 -5.07 7.28
C ILE A 318 7.92 -3.56 7.21
N ALA A 319 9.14 -3.09 7.45
CA ALA A 319 9.49 -1.68 7.42
C ALA A 319 9.23 -1.06 6.03
N ASP A 320 9.65 -1.73 4.96
CA ASP A 320 9.42 -1.28 3.57
C ASP A 320 7.92 -1.27 3.21
N ASP A 321 7.17 -2.32 3.57
CA ASP A 321 5.73 -2.37 3.30
C ASP A 321 4.92 -1.37 4.12
N LEU A 322 5.40 -0.99 5.31
CA LEU A 322 4.83 0.10 6.12
C LEU A 322 5.01 1.46 5.44
N GLU A 323 6.22 1.76 4.97
CA GLU A 323 6.54 3.01 4.27
C GLU A 323 5.75 3.14 2.96
N ASN A 324 5.64 2.04 2.21
CA ASN A 324 4.86 1.97 0.99
C ASN A 324 3.33 1.96 1.25
N GLY A 325 2.90 1.70 2.48
CA GLY A 325 1.49 1.64 2.88
C GLY A 325 0.77 0.35 2.45
N CYS A 326 1.51 -0.66 1.99
CA CYS A 326 0.99 -1.97 1.62
C CYS A 326 0.37 -2.69 2.83
N LEU A 327 1.06 -2.64 3.98
CA LEU A 327 0.58 -3.29 5.20
C LEU A 327 -0.68 -2.61 5.73
N HIS A 328 -0.76 -1.28 5.66
CA HIS A 328 -1.96 -0.52 6.02
C HIS A 328 -3.16 -0.90 5.13
N ALA A 329 -2.95 -1.06 3.82
CA ALA A 329 -3.98 -1.45 2.87
C ALA A 329 -4.53 -2.85 3.20
N TRP A 330 -3.64 -3.81 3.47
CA TRP A 330 -4.03 -5.16 3.85
C TRP A 330 -4.82 -5.18 5.16
N LEU A 331 -4.33 -4.53 6.21
CA LEU A 331 -5.01 -4.49 7.51
C LEU A 331 -6.38 -3.82 7.43
N ARG A 332 -6.51 -2.70 6.71
CA ARG A 332 -7.81 -2.03 6.53
C ARG A 332 -8.78 -2.91 5.75
N SER A 333 -8.31 -3.56 4.68
CA SER A 333 -9.16 -4.39 3.81
C SER A 333 -9.61 -5.69 4.48
N THR A 334 -8.85 -6.19 5.45
CA THR A 334 -9.20 -7.38 6.25
C THR A 334 -10.02 -7.06 7.50
N GLY A 335 -10.49 -5.82 7.66
CA GLY A 335 -11.31 -5.38 8.79
C GLY A 335 -10.52 -5.04 10.07
N GLN A 336 -9.19 -5.02 10.00
CA GLN A 336 -8.27 -4.69 11.10
C GLN A 336 -7.88 -3.19 11.11
N GLY A 337 -8.74 -2.32 10.60
CA GLY A 337 -8.47 -0.87 10.53
C GLY A 337 -8.19 -0.22 11.89
N LYS A 338 -8.69 -0.81 12.99
CA LYS A 338 -8.39 -0.36 14.36
C LYS A 338 -6.89 -0.46 14.69
N LEU A 339 -6.23 -1.54 14.26
CA LEU A 339 -4.78 -1.72 14.47
C LEU A 339 -3.99 -0.62 13.76
N VAL A 340 -4.41 -0.25 12.55
CA VAL A 340 -3.76 0.84 11.81
C VAL A 340 -3.88 2.16 12.56
N SER A 341 -5.06 2.49 13.10
CA SER A 341 -5.22 3.72 13.89
C SER A 341 -4.42 3.72 15.20
N GLU A 342 -4.34 2.56 15.89
CA GLU A 342 -3.53 2.43 17.11
C GLU A 342 -2.03 2.55 16.81
N PHE A 343 -1.57 1.96 15.70
CA PHE A 343 -0.21 2.12 15.19
C PHE A 343 0.12 3.57 14.86
N GLU A 344 -0.73 4.27 14.09
CA GLU A 344 -0.48 5.67 13.67
C GLU A 344 -0.26 6.59 14.89
N ILE A 345 -1.01 6.38 15.98
CA ILE A 345 -0.87 7.13 17.24
C ILE A 345 0.49 6.84 17.90
N LEU A 346 0.87 5.57 18.03
CA LEU A 346 2.10 5.15 18.71
C LEU A 346 3.36 5.46 17.89
N ASP A 347 3.30 5.29 16.57
CA ASP A 347 4.40 5.60 15.66
C ASP A 347 4.65 7.12 15.62
N GLN A 348 3.59 7.93 15.64
CA GLN A 348 3.74 9.39 15.74
C GLN A 348 4.46 9.78 17.03
N ALA A 349 4.11 9.19 18.18
CA ALA A 349 4.81 9.44 19.43
C ALA A 349 6.28 9.00 19.38
N THR A 350 6.55 7.85 18.74
CA THR A 350 7.91 7.31 18.54
C THR A 350 8.76 8.24 17.67
N ARG A 351 8.22 8.74 16.55
CA ARG A 351 8.90 9.68 15.66
C ARG A 351 9.12 11.06 16.30
N GLN A 352 8.16 11.54 17.09
CA GLN A 352 8.26 12.83 17.78
C GLN A 352 9.26 12.83 18.95
N SER A 353 9.65 11.65 19.45
CA SER A 353 10.65 11.54 20.52
C SER A 353 12.04 12.06 20.13
N GLY A 354 12.34 12.16 18.82
CA GLY A 354 13.66 12.52 18.31
C GLY A 354 14.73 11.48 18.57
N LEU A 355 14.35 10.26 18.99
CA LEU A 355 15.30 9.17 19.26
C LEU A 355 15.81 8.53 17.95
N HIS A 356 14.94 8.34 16.96
CA HIS A 356 15.23 7.59 15.74
C HIS A 356 15.30 8.50 14.50
N GLU A 357 16.31 8.32 13.66
CA GLU A 357 16.49 9.08 12.39
C GLU A 357 16.69 8.13 11.20
N GLY A 358 16.18 8.52 10.02
CA GLY A 358 16.35 7.76 8.78
C GLY A 358 15.86 6.31 8.89
N ASP A 359 16.69 5.36 8.46
CA ASP A 359 16.41 3.91 8.46
C ASP A 359 16.08 3.35 9.86
N GLU A 360 16.56 3.98 10.93
CA GLU A 360 16.20 3.61 12.30
C GLU A 360 14.71 3.80 12.59
N SER A 361 14.10 4.82 11.98
CA SER A 361 12.68 5.13 12.13
C SER A 361 11.82 4.04 11.50
N ALA A 362 12.26 3.47 10.38
CA ALA A 362 11.55 2.40 9.69
C ALA A 362 11.53 1.11 10.54
N MET A 363 12.67 0.75 11.15
CA MET A 363 12.76 -0.39 12.07
C MET A 363 11.98 -0.18 13.38
N ALA A 364 11.99 1.05 13.92
CA ALA A 364 11.16 1.41 15.07
C ALA A 364 9.66 1.35 14.74
N SER A 365 9.27 1.75 13.52
CA SER A 365 7.90 1.61 13.01
C SER A 365 7.50 0.13 12.94
N ALA A 366 8.38 -0.73 12.41
CA ALA A 366 8.14 -2.18 12.36
C ALA A 366 7.97 -2.78 13.76
N GLN A 367 8.82 -2.41 14.72
CA GLN A 367 8.67 -2.82 16.13
C GLN A 367 7.31 -2.39 16.71
N THR A 368 6.93 -1.14 16.48
CA THR A 368 5.66 -0.57 16.98
C THR A 368 4.47 -1.31 16.39
N MET A 369 4.50 -1.58 15.08
CA MET A 369 3.44 -2.34 14.41
C MET A 369 3.28 -3.74 14.98
N LEU A 370 4.39 -4.46 15.24
CA LEU A 370 4.33 -5.80 15.84
C LEU A 370 3.74 -5.80 17.26
N LEU A 371 4.04 -4.78 18.07
CA LEU A 371 3.45 -4.63 19.41
C LEU A 371 1.95 -4.32 19.36
N VAL A 372 1.49 -3.61 18.33
CA VAL A 372 0.07 -3.35 18.10
C VAL A 372 -0.64 -4.61 17.62
N MET A 373 -0.01 -5.40 16.74
CA MET A 373 -0.54 -6.65 16.22
C MET A 373 -0.66 -7.74 17.28
N ASP A 374 0.29 -7.82 18.21
CA ASP A 374 0.26 -8.73 19.34
C ASP A 374 0.59 -8.00 20.66
N PRO A 375 -0.44 -7.51 21.38
CA PRO A 375 -0.27 -6.86 22.68
C PRO A 375 0.29 -7.77 23.77
N ALA A 376 0.27 -9.10 23.58
CA ALA A 376 0.88 -10.04 24.52
C ALA A 376 2.39 -10.20 24.30
N MET A 377 2.92 -9.70 23.17
CA MET A 377 4.36 -9.69 22.90
C MET A 377 5.08 -8.82 23.95
N PRO A 378 6.14 -9.33 24.61
CA PRO A 378 6.87 -8.54 25.58
C PRO A 378 7.56 -7.38 24.87
N ALA A 379 7.38 -6.17 25.40
CA ALA A 379 8.09 -5.00 24.90
C ALA A 379 9.61 -5.21 24.96
N PRO A 380 10.38 -4.66 24.01
CA PRO A 380 11.83 -4.73 24.05
C PRO A 380 12.36 -4.13 25.36
N GLY A 381 13.17 -4.90 26.09
CA GLY A 381 13.85 -4.48 27.32
C GLY A 381 15.36 -4.57 27.18
N PHE A 382 16.10 -3.88 28.04
CA PHE A 382 17.56 -3.94 28.07
C PHE A 382 18.08 -3.94 29.51
N ARG A 383 19.22 -4.60 29.70
CA ARG A 383 19.97 -4.65 30.96
C ARG A 383 21.36 -4.10 30.77
N ILE A 384 21.89 -3.42 31.79
CA ILE A 384 23.26 -2.92 31.82
C ILE A 384 24.05 -3.64 32.92
N ASP A 385 25.26 -4.09 32.59
CA ASP A 385 26.19 -4.77 33.48
C ASP A 385 27.55 -4.04 33.48
N PRO A 386 28.09 -3.63 34.64
CA PRO A 386 27.55 -3.78 35.99
C PRO A 386 26.38 -2.82 36.32
N PRO A 387 25.46 -3.20 37.24
CA PRO A 387 24.33 -2.36 37.64
C PRO A 387 24.73 -1.22 38.60
N VAL A 388 25.93 -1.27 39.18
CA VAL A 388 26.50 -0.24 40.06
C VAL A 388 27.99 -0.11 39.72
N ILE A 389 28.49 1.11 39.62
CA ILE A 389 29.90 1.39 39.39
C ILE A 389 30.50 2.04 40.63
N ASP A 390 31.35 1.30 41.34
CA ASP A 390 32.12 1.80 42.47
C ASP A 390 33.58 1.98 42.06
N LEU A 391 33.98 3.24 41.99
CA LEU A 391 35.30 3.74 41.64
C LEU A 391 35.89 4.51 42.83
N THR A 392 35.70 3.97 44.04
CA THR A 392 36.33 4.49 45.25
C THR A 392 37.77 4.00 45.38
N GLY A 393 38.71 4.94 45.59
CA GLY A 393 40.12 4.59 45.82
C GLY A 393 40.98 4.55 44.56
N ILE A 394 40.55 5.19 43.46
CA ILE A 394 41.39 5.35 42.28
C ILE A 394 42.53 6.32 42.57
N GLU A 395 43.76 5.91 42.28
CA GLU A 395 44.94 6.78 42.35
C GLU A 395 44.91 7.82 41.21
N SER A 396 45.21 9.09 41.53
CA SER A 396 45.30 10.19 40.56
C SER A 396 46.57 10.06 39.69
N THR A 397 46.58 9.09 38.77
CA THR A 397 47.71 8.83 37.86
C THR A 397 47.31 8.84 36.39
N ASP A 398 46.21 8.20 36.02
CA ASP A 398 45.79 7.99 34.62
C ASP A 398 44.26 8.04 34.45
N VAL A 399 43.79 8.03 33.20
CA VAL A 399 42.37 7.91 32.85
C VAL A 399 41.92 6.47 33.10
N GLN A 400 40.86 6.31 33.89
CA GLN A 400 40.21 5.00 34.08
C GLN A 400 39.12 4.80 33.02
N ILE A 401 39.12 3.62 32.41
CA ILE A 401 38.13 3.22 31.40
C ILE A 401 37.36 2.04 31.97
N VAL A 402 36.07 2.22 32.22
CA VAL A 402 35.17 1.17 32.69
C VAL A 402 34.26 0.74 31.54
N PRO A 403 34.40 -0.48 31.00
CA PRO A 403 33.48 -0.98 30.00
C PRO A 403 32.14 -1.38 30.64
N LEU A 404 31.05 -0.85 30.11
CA LEU A 404 29.69 -1.24 30.46
C LEU A 404 29.06 -1.97 29.29
N ARG A 405 28.43 -3.10 29.60
CA ARG A 405 27.77 -3.97 28.63
C ARG A 405 26.27 -3.73 28.68
N VAL A 406 25.69 -3.34 27.55
CA VAL A 406 24.23 -3.25 27.39
C VAL A 406 23.76 -4.43 26.57
N THR A 407 22.86 -5.24 27.14
CA THR A 407 22.32 -6.44 26.51
C THR A 407 20.82 -6.32 26.38
N MET A 408 20.28 -6.67 25.22
CA MET A 408 18.84 -6.72 25.02
C MET A 408 18.24 -7.99 25.66
N GLU A 409 17.16 -7.83 26.42
CA GLU A 409 16.54 -8.91 27.18
C GLU A 409 15.57 -9.74 26.33
N ASN A 410 14.73 -9.05 25.55
CA ASN A 410 13.68 -9.64 24.72
C ASN A 410 13.99 -9.44 23.23
N HIS A 411 13.25 -10.10 22.35
CA HIS A 411 13.36 -9.91 20.90
C HIS A 411 12.84 -8.53 20.49
N GLY A 412 13.54 -7.88 19.55
CA GLY A 412 13.10 -6.63 18.97
C GLY A 412 14.21 -5.70 18.50
N TYR A 413 13.81 -4.45 18.30
CA TYR A 413 14.65 -3.33 17.92
C TYR A 413 14.40 -2.15 18.86
N MET A 414 15.46 -1.56 19.41
CA MET A 414 15.35 -0.33 20.19
C MET A 414 16.62 0.53 20.10
N LYS A 415 16.47 1.81 20.40
CA LYS A 415 17.59 2.72 20.61
C LYS A 415 17.59 3.18 22.06
N VAL A 416 18.76 3.10 22.69
CA VAL A 416 19.00 3.51 24.07
C VAL A 416 19.82 4.77 24.04
N LYS A 417 19.26 5.87 24.51
CA LYS A 417 19.98 7.13 24.75
C LYS A 417 20.65 7.06 26.11
N LEU A 418 21.92 7.44 26.16
CA LEU A 418 22.74 7.47 27.36
C LEU A 418 23.01 8.93 27.72
N THR A 419 22.73 9.31 28.97
CA THR A 419 23.04 10.63 29.51
C THR A 419 23.70 10.49 30.88
N LEU A 420 24.62 11.41 31.18
CA LEU A 420 25.19 11.55 32.51
C LEU A 420 24.45 12.70 33.21
N ASP A 421 23.89 12.46 34.39
CA ASP A 421 23.02 13.42 35.07
C ASP A 421 23.73 14.73 35.48
N ALA A 422 25.05 14.68 35.66
CA ALA A 422 25.86 15.86 35.95
C ALA A 422 27.13 15.86 35.09
N GLU A 423 27.36 16.95 34.37
CA GLU A 423 28.61 17.19 33.65
C GLU A 423 29.70 17.57 34.66
N GLU A 424 30.43 16.58 35.16
CA GLU A 424 31.64 16.80 35.94
C GLU A 424 32.86 16.81 35.02
N GLU A 425 33.72 17.82 35.19
CA GLU A 425 34.92 17.98 34.38
C GLU A 425 35.89 16.80 34.62
N GLY A 426 35.94 15.89 33.65
CA GLY A 426 36.74 14.66 33.73
C GLY A 426 35.94 13.36 33.75
N VAL A 427 34.60 13.38 33.82
CA VAL A 427 33.77 12.17 33.67
C VAL A 427 32.95 12.25 32.39
N PHE A 428 33.11 11.29 31.49
CA PHE A 428 32.35 11.26 30.23
C PHE A 428 32.10 9.83 29.74
N ILE A 429 31.03 9.66 28.96
CA ILE A 429 30.67 8.40 28.31
C ILE A 429 31.13 8.40 26.85
N SER A 430 31.61 7.27 26.35
CA SER A 430 32.15 7.18 24.98
C SER A 430 31.09 7.25 23.88
N LYS A 431 29.82 6.97 24.22
CA LYS A 431 28.67 6.99 23.32
C LYS A 431 27.46 7.59 24.03
N ASN A 432 26.67 8.37 23.30
CA ASN A 432 25.42 9.00 23.78
C ASN A 432 24.16 8.24 23.31
N ALA A 433 24.30 7.29 22.38
CA ALA A 433 23.22 6.43 21.91
C ALA A 433 23.77 5.06 21.50
N LEU A 434 22.98 4.03 21.75
CA LEU A 434 23.24 2.64 21.38
C LEU A 434 22.04 2.07 20.65
N ILE A 435 22.27 1.32 19.57
CA ILE A 435 21.22 0.58 18.86
C ILE A 435 21.30 -0.87 19.31
N LEU A 436 20.20 -1.37 19.87
CA LEU A 436 20.05 -2.77 20.26
C LEU A 436 19.10 -3.48 19.31
N ASN A 437 19.55 -4.62 18.79
CA ASN A 437 18.80 -5.40 17.84
C ASN A 437 19.04 -6.90 18.07
N SER A 438 17.99 -7.70 18.30
CA SER A 438 18.12 -9.14 18.62
C SER A 438 18.60 -9.95 17.45
N PHE A 439 18.39 -9.42 16.25
CA PHE A 439 18.60 -10.07 14.97
C PHE A 439 20.05 -10.01 14.52
N SER A 440 20.80 -9.05 15.03
CA SER A 440 22.22 -8.89 14.75
C SER A 440 23.03 -9.28 15.99
N PRO A 441 23.86 -10.33 15.93
CA PRO A 441 24.69 -10.74 17.06
C PRO A 441 25.58 -9.61 17.61
N SER A 442 26.06 -8.72 16.73
CA SER A 442 26.90 -7.57 17.09
C SER A 442 26.12 -6.40 17.71
N SER A 443 24.79 -6.39 17.58
CA SER A 443 23.92 -5.34 18.12
C SER A 443 23.01 -5.85 19.24
N ARG A 444 22.99 -7.16 19.51
CA ARG A 444 22.29 -7.72 20.67
C ARG A 444 22.97 -7.33 21.98
N GLU A 445 24.28 -7.20 21.92
CA GLU A 445 25.13 -6.77 23.02
C GLU A 445 26.08 -5.68 22.53
N VAL A 446 26.01 -4.50 23.15
CA VAL A 446 26.84 -3.36 22.79
C VAL A 446 27.58 -2.87 24.02
N VAL A 447 28.89 -2.65 23.87
CA VAL A 447 29.72 -2.08 24.92
C VAL A 447 29.89 -0.57 24.69
N PHE A 448 29.74 0.19 25.77
CA PHE A 448 30.18 1.58 25.86
C PHE A 448 31.11 1.74 27.06
N GLU A 449 31.82 2.85 27.11
CA GLU A 449 32.87 3.06 28.11
C GLU A 449 32.56 4.32 28.92
N LEU A 450 32.65 4.19 30.24
CA LEU A 450 32.74 5.33 31.15
C LEU A 450 34.22 5.66 31.31
N ASN A 451 34.58 6.89 30.94
CA ASN A 451 35.92 7.42 31.03
C ASN A 451 35.99 8.41 32.21
N VAL A 452 36.94 8.17 33.12
CA VAL A 452 37.18 9.00 34.30
C VAL A 452 38.63 9.50 34.26
N ASP A 453 38.80 10.75 33.85
CA ASP A 453 40.07 11.47 33.89
C ASP A 453 40.37 11.91 35.33
N THR A 454 41.21 11.11 35.99
CA THR A 454 41.55 11.30 37.40
C THR A 454 42.42 12.53 37.68
N LEU A 455 42.94 13.19 36.65
CA LEU A 455 43.78 14.38 36.77
C LEU A 455 42.98 15.67 36.85
N ARG A 456 41.75 15.66 36.32
CA ARG A 456 40.84 16.83 36.32
C ARG A 456 39.95 16.92 37.56
N LEU A 457 39.77 15.79 38.24
CA LEU A 457 38.89 15.66 39.39
C LEU A 457 39.62 16.02 40.71
N ILE A 458 38.86 16.57 41.65
CA ILE A 458 39.37 17.02 42.96
C ILE A 458 39.63 15.80 43.86
N LYS A 459 40.84 15.73 44.41
CA LYS A 459 41.27 14.64 45.31
C LYS A 459 40.46 14.64 46.61
N ASP A 460 40.21 13.44 47.14
CA ASP A 460 39.44 13.14 48.35
C ASP A 460 37.98 13.64 48.38
N LYS A 461 37.48 14.22 47.28
CA LYS A 461 36.07 14.53 47.07
C LYS A 461 35.33 13.29 46.56
N MET A 462 34.14 13.05 47.11
CA MET A 462 33.21 12.04 46.61
C MET A 462 32.34 12.65 45.52
N TYR A 463 32.28 12.01 44.36
CA TYR A 463 31.37 12.35 43.27
C TYR A 463 30.34 11.23 43.13
N GLN A 464 29.06 11.57 43.27
CA GLN A 464 27.94 10.64 43.12
C GLN A 464 27.19 11.04 41.86
N LEU A 465 27.37 10.25 40.80
CA LEU A 465 26.83 10.48 39.47
C LEU A 465 25.84 9.38 39.13
N ARG A 466 25.02 9.62 38.10
CA ARG A 466 24.12 8.61 37.55
C ARG A 466 24.25 8.61 36.04
N ILE A 467 24.38 7.42 35.47
CA ILE A 467 24.22 7.20 34.04
C ILE A 467 22.76 6.79 33.83
N SER A 468 22.02 7.66 33.16
CA SER A 468 20.64 7.46 32.78
C SER A 468 20.61 6.86 31.37
N ALA A 469 20.15 5.60 31.26
CA ALA A 469 19.92 4.93 30.00
C ALA A 469 18.41 4.88 29.73
N SER A 470 17.94 5.53 28.68
CA SER A 470 16.51 5.66 28.36
C SER A 470 16.20 5.17 26.94
N SER A 471 15.12 4.41 26.79
CA SER A 471 14.51 4.06 25.50
C SER A 471 13.03 4.46 25.50
N VAL A 472 12.34 4.23 24.39
CA VAL A 472 10.87 4.42 24.30
C VAL A 472 10.11 3.46 25.23
N TYR A 473 10.72 2.33 25.60
CA TYR A 473 10.08 1.25 26.37
C TYR A 473 10.45 1.24 27.86
N GLY A 474 11.51 1.94 28.27
CA GLY A 474 11.95 1.93 29.66
C GLY A 474 13.19 2.77 29.94
N MET A 475 13.51 2.91 31.23
CA MET A 475 14.67 3.64 31.72
C MET A 475 15.39 2.84 32.80
N VAL A 476 16.72 2.85 32.76
CA VAL A 476 17.61 2.23 33.75
C VAL A 476 18.60 3.28 34.23
N GLU A 477 18.71 3.46 35.54
CA GLU A 477 19.70 4.35 36.16
C GLU A 477 20.84 3.51 36.76
N ILE A 478 22.08 3.88 36.45
CA ILE A 478 23.28 3.25 36.99
C ILE A 478 23.97 4.25 37.91
N PRO A 479 24.01 4.01 39.23
CA PRO A 479 24.77 4.85 40.15
C PRO A 479 26.28 4.66 39.93
N VAL A 480 26.99 5.77 39.90
CA VAL A 480 28.44 5.85 39.70
C VAL A 480 29.06 6.65 40.84
N ASP A 481 29.85 5.97 41.66
CA ASP A 481 30.52 6.54 42.81
C ASP A 481 32.02 6.68 42.50
N VAL A 482 32.54 7.90 42.42
CA VAL A 482 33.96 8.18 42.13
C VAL A 482 34.61 8.87 43.31
N LYS A 483 35.70 8.30 43.81
CA LYS A 483 36.56 8.96 44.80
C LYS A 483 38.03 8.75 44.46
N ILE A 484 38.71 9.86 44.20
CA ILE A 484 40.13 9.85 43.87
C ILE A 484 40.95 10.01 45.13
N VAL A 485 41.91 9.12 45.33
CA VAL A 485 42.84 9.16 46.44
C VAL A 485 44.22 9.63 45.97
N PHE A 486 44.97 10.21 46.91
CA PHE A 486 46.34 10.60 46.64
C PHE A 486 47.19 9.35 46.30
N PRO A 487 48.00 9.37 45.22
CA PRO A 487 48.79 8.22 44.79
C PRO A 487 50.01 8.04 45.69
N THR A 488 49.78 7.58 46.93
CA THR A 488 50.82 7.46 47.98
C THR A 488 51.97 6.58 47.54
N LYS A 489 51.68 5.48 46.82
CA LYS A 489 52.69 4.54 46.30
C LYS A 489 53.54 5.19 45.22
N ALA A 490 52.92 5.80 44.21
CA ALA A 490 53.66 6.47 43.14
C ALA A 490 54.47 7.66 43.66
N TYR A 491 53.91 8.42 44.60
CA TYR A 491 54.60 9.51 45.27
C TYR A 491 55.79 9.02 46.11
N ALA A 492 55.61 7.98 46.93
CA ALA A 492 56.69 7.39 47.72
C ALA A 492 57.79 6.82 46.82
N LEU A 493 57.44 6.17 45.72
CA LEU A 493 58.40 5.67 44.74
C LEU A 493 59.18 6.81 44.07
N LYS A 494 58.51 7.90 43.68
CA LYS A 494 59.18 9.11 43.16
C LYS A 494 60.12 9.70 44.22
N LEU A 495 59.67 9.85 45.46
CA LEU A 495 60.47 10.38 46.55
C LEU A 495 61.68 9.50 46.85
N ALA A 496 61.53 8.17 46.83
CA ALA A 496 62.63 7.23 46.97
C ALA A 496 63.63 7.31 45.81
N ARG A 497 63.16 7.45 44.55
CA ARG A 497 64.04 7.67 43.39
C ARG A 497 64.85 8.95 43.55
N TYR A 498 64.20 10.05 43.95
CA TYR A 498 64.88 11.31 44.22
C TYR A 498 65.88 11.20 45.37
N ALA A 499 65.49 10.56 46.47
CA ALA A 499 66.38 10.31 47.61
C ALA A 499 67.60 9.48 47.20
N ALA A 500 67.42 8.45 46.36
CA ALA A 500 68.53 7.64 45.85
C ALA A 500 69.48 8.43 44.94
N ILE A 501 68.94 9.28 44.06
CA ILE A 501 69.74 10.18 43.21
C ILE A 501 70.53 11.17 44.09
N PHE A 502 69.89 11.79 45.08
CA PHE A 502 70.55 12.70 46.02
C PHE A 502 71.62 11.99 46.85
N ALA A 503 71.34 10.79 47.36
CA ALA A 503 72.29 9.99 48.11
C ALA A 503 73.50 9.59 47.24
N GLY A 504 73.26 9.19 45.99
CA GLY A 504 74.32 8.89 45.02
C GLY A 504 75.16 10.12 44.68
N PHE A 505 74.53 11.28 44.43
CA PHE A 505 75.23 12.55 44.19
C PHE A 505 76.08 12.95 45.39
N TYR A 506 75.52 12.92 46.59
CA TYR A 506 76.22 13.32 47.82
C TYR A 506 77.33 12.32 48.19
N GLY A 507 77.11 11.02 47.98
CA GLY A 507 78.12 9.98 48.15
C GLY A 507 79.28 10.12 47.16
N GLY A 508 78.98 10.34 45.89
CA GLY A 508 80.01 10.58 44.86
C GLY A 508 80.78 11.88 45.10
N PHE A 509 80.09 12.94 45.50
CA PHE A 509 80.71 14.20 45.92
C PHE A 509 81.63 14.00 47.12
N ARG A 510 81.18 13.30 48.17
CA ARG A 510 82.01 12.97 49.34
C ARG A 510 83.24 12.15 48.96
N TYR A 511 83.09 11.16 48.09
CA TYR A 511 84.19 10.35 47.61
C TYR A 511 85.26 11.19 46.88
N LEU A 512 84.82 12.10 46.00
CA LEU A 512 85.72 13.05 45.32
C LEU A 512 86.44 13.98 46.30
N VAL A 513 85.75 14.46 47.33
CA VAL A 513 86.34 15.27 48.40
C VAL A 513 87.40 14.47 49.17
N GLY A 514 87.12 13.22 49.56
CA GLY A 514 88.08 12.35 50.23
C GLY A 514 89.33 12.07 49.39
N LEU A 515 89.16 11.80 48.10
CA LEU A 515 90.28 11.64 47.15
C LEU A 515 91.16 12.89 47.06
N LEU A 516 90.55 14.09 47.01
CA LEU A 516 91.29 15.35 46.92
C LEU A 516 92.06 15.69 48.21
N LEU A 517 91.59 15.20 49.36
CA LEU A 517 92.16 15.51 50.67
C LEU A 517 93.08 14.41 51.22
N GLY A 518 93.16 13.26 50.54
CA GLY A 518 93.94 12.11 50.99
C GLY A 518 93.40 11.47 52.27
N ASP A 519 92.16 11.75 52.62
CA ASP A 519 91.49 11.27 53.83
C ASP A 519 90.25 10.45 53.45
N PHE A 520 90.28 9.17 53.82
CA PHE A 520 89.25 8.18 53.44
C PHE A 520 88.20 7.95 54.54
N HIS A 521 88.14 8.81 55.56
CA HIS A 521 87.11 8.73 56.59
C HIS A 521 85.74 9.22 56.10
N TRP A 522 84.68 8.54 56.54
CA TRP A 522 83.29 8.78 56.09
C TRP A 522 82.70 10.12 56.55
N LEU A 523 83.31 10.72 57.59
CA LEU A 523 83.05 12.05 58.13
C LEU A 523 84.39 12.79 58.14
N VAL A 524 84.65 13.63 57.13
CA VAL A 524 85.76 14.58 57.21
C VAL A 524 85.43 15.56 58.33
N ASP A 525 86.26 15.61 59.37
CA ASP A 525 86.06 16.53 60.48
C ASP A 525 86.23 17.97 59.94
N SER A 526 85.11 18.69 59.90
CA SER A 526 84.96 20.01 59.28
C SER A 526 86.00 21.09 59.64
N PRO A 527 86.64 21.12 60.83
CA PRO A 527 87.58 22.20 61.15
C PRO A 527 88.94 22.08 60.46
N TYR A 528 89.29 20.95 59.85
CA TYR A 528 90.60 20.75 59.22
C TYR A 528 90.69 21.40 57.82
N LEU A 529 89.59 21.34 57.07
CA LEU A 529 89.48 21.78 55.67
C LEU A 529 89.54 23.31 55.49
N THR A 530 88.85 24.06 56.35
CA THR A 530 88.78 25.52 56.27
C THR A 530 90.10 26.20 56.66
N ARG A 531 90.97 25.50 57.40
CA ARG A 531 92.27 26.02 57.88
C ARG A 531 93.45 25.72 56.97
N GLN A 532 93.52 24.55 56.33
CA GLN A 532 94.71 24.15 55.55
C GLN A 532 94.65 24.51 54.06
N SER A 533 93.47 24.51 53.44
CA SER A 533 93.34 24.83 52.00
C SER A 533 92.00 25.50 51.68
N PRO A 534 91.87 26.81 51.98
CA PRO A 534 90.64 27.57 51.73
C PRO A 534 90.24 27.58 50.24
N PHE A 535 91.20 27.47 49.33
CA PHE A 535 90.95 27.38 47.89
C PHE A 535 90.29 26.04 47.49
N ALA A 536 90.79 24.91 48.01
CA ALA A 536 90.17 23.62 47.75
C ALA A 536 88.75 23.55 48.33
N PHE A 537 88.54 24.10 49.53
CA PHE A 537 87.22 24.24 50.12
C PHE A 537 86.27 25.07 49.25
N PHE A 538 86.72 26.22 48.72
CA PHE A 538 85.92 27.05 47.83
C PHE A 538 85.58 26.33 46.52
N LEU A 539 86.53 25.61 45.93
CA LEU A 539 86.31 24.86 44.69
C LEU A 539 85.32 23.71 44.90
N ILE A 540 85.40 23.02 46.04
CA ILE A 540 84.44 21.99 46.48
C ILE A 540 83.05 22.60 46.68
N LEU A 541 82.95 23.77 47.32
CA LEU A 541 81.69 24.50 47.51
C LEU A 541 81.07 24.91 46.16
N VAL A 542 81.87 25.43 45.23
CA VAL A 542 81.43 25.81 43.88
C VAL A 542 80.98 24.58 43.09
N LEU A 543 81.69 23.46 43.17
CA LEU A 543 81.26 22.19 42.55
C LEU A 543 79.97 21.65 43.16
N PHE A 544 79.78 21.81 44.47
CA PHE A 544 78.53 21.44 45.13
C PHE A 544 77.36 22.29 44.66
N ILE A 545 77.51 23.62 44.65
CA ILE A 545 76.46 24.55 44.24
C ILE A 545 76.13 24.38 42.75
N SER A 546 77.14 24.31 41.89
CA SER A 546 76.95 24.09 40.46
C SER A 546 76.36 22.71 40.17
N GLY A 547 76.81 21.65 40.86
CA GLY A 547 76.25 20.31 40.76
C GLY A 547 74.77 20.25 41.14
N ASN A 548 74.37 20.89 42.25
CA ASN A 548 72.96 21.00 42.63
C ASN A 548 72.15 21.79 41.58
N PHE A 549 72.70 22.89 41.05
CA PHE A 549 72.04 23.69 40.01
C PHE A 549 71.84 22.89 38.71
N TYR A 550 72.84 22.15 38.25
CA TYR A 550 72.74 21.29 37.07
C TYR A 550 71.82 20.08 37.30
N ALA A 551 71.84 19.47 38.48
CA ALA A 551 70.92 18.40 38.85
C ALA A 551 69.46 18.88 38.82
N LEU A 552 69.18 20.06 39.39
CA LEU A 552 67.84 20.65 39.37
C LEU A 552 67.37 20.97 37.95
N LYS A 553 68.27 21.50 37.10
CA LYS A 553 67.98 21.79 35.69
C LYS A 553 67.73 20.50 34.89
N TRP A 554 68.46 19.43 35.17
CA TRP A 554 68.29 18.15 34.51
C TRP A 554 67.01 17.45 34.95
N ILE A 555 66.66 17.49 36.24
CA ILE A 555 65.38 16.98 36.77
C ILE A 555 64.21 17.69 36.11
N ARG A 556 64.21 19.03 36.07
CA ARG A 556 63.19 19.82 35.36
C ARG A 556 63.03 19.40 33.90
N LYS A 557 64.15 19.31 33.17
CA LYS A 557 64.17 18.86 31.77
C LYS A 557 63.64 17.43 31.58
N ALA A 558 63.97 16.50 32.48
CA ALA A 558 63.54 15.10 32.40
C ALA A 558 62.05 14.91 32.76
N GLU A 559 61.51 15.74 33.65
CA GLU A 559 60.09 15.72 34.04
C GLU A 559 59.20 16.55 33.11
N GLY A 560 59.77 17.31 32.17
CA GLY A 560 58.99 18.19 31.28
C GLY A 560 58.36 19.40 31.98
N ILE A 561 58.98 19.84 33.10
CA ILE A 561 58.66 21.06 33.85
C ILE A 561 59.65 22.15 33.44
#